data_AF-A0A923CWZ6-F1
#
_entry.id   AF-A0A923CWZ6-F1
#
_cell.length_a   1.000
_cell.length_b   1.000
_cell.length_c   1.000
_cell.angle_alpha   90.00
_cell.angle_beta   90.00
_cell.angle_gamma   90.00
#
_symmetry.space_group_name_H-M   'P 1'
#
loop_
_entity.id
_entity.type
_entity.pdbx_description
1 polymer ?
#
loop_
_entity_poly.entity_id
_entity_poly.type
_entity_poly.pdbx_seq_one_letter_code
_entity_poly.pdbx_strand_id
1 'polypeptide(L)'
;MRLRDAAEAVAEGEWGRTVLVEGDGEVASLARSFNRMSARVAAAHAAQQEFVGDVSHELKTPLTNIRMYAELLDEALEDGDETSRAHVQVIVDESRRLSRLIGNVLTFARQG
;
A
#
# COMPACT_ATOMS: atom_id res chain seq x y z
N MET A 1 5.16 -11.59 -29.62
CA MET A 1 4.77 -10.19 -29.37
C MET A 1 5.92 -9.29 -29.82
N ARG A 2 5.65 -8.22 -30.57
CA ARG A 2 6.70 -7.27 -30.99
C ARG A 2 7.00 -6.27 -29.85
N LEU A 3 8.20 -5.70 -29.86
CA LEU A 3 8.68 -4.80 -28.81
C LEU A 3 7.77 -3.58 -28.58
N ARG A 4 7.28 -2.96 -29.65
CA ARG A 4 6.38 -1.80 -29.56
C ARG A 4 5.09 -2.16 -28.84
N ASP A 5 4.40 -3.20 -29.30
CA ASP A 5 3.11 -3.61 -28.75
C ASP A 5 3.26 -4.01 -27.27
N ALA A 6 4.39 -4.62 -26.89
CA ALA A 6 4.70 -4.91 -25.49
C ALA A 6 4.91 -3.65 -24.64
N ALA A 7 5.57 -2.63 -25.21
CA ALA A 7 5.77 -1.36 -24.53
C ALA A 7 4.47 -0.59 -24.34
N GLU A 8 3.58 -0.60 -25.34
CA GLU A 8 2.22 -0.05 -25.25
C GLU A 8 1.41 -0.78 -24.16
N ALA A 9 1.43 -2.12 -24.15
CA ALA A 9 0.74 -2.90 -23.12
C ALA A 9 1.23 -2.58 -21.70
N VAL A 10 2.55 -2.46 -21.50
CA VAL A 10 3.10 -2.04 -20.20
C VAL A 10 2.66 -0.61 -19.86
N ALA A 11 2.62 0.31 -20.81
CA ALA A 11 2.14 1.68 -20.58
C ALA A 11 0.64 1.74 -20.21
N GLU A 12 -0.16 0.78 -20.69
CA GLU A 12 -1.58 0.62 -20.36
C GLU A 12 -1.81 -0.11 -19.03
N GLY A 13 -0.75 -0.55 -18.36
CA GLY A 13 -0.82 -1.19 -17.04
C GLY A 13 -0.79 -2.70 -17.06
N GLU A 14 -0.53 -3.33 -18.22
CA GLU A 14 -0.24 -4.75 -18.30
C GLU A 14 1.20 -5.03 -17.86
N TRP A 15 1.44 -5.02 -16.56
CA TRP A 15 2.77 -5.18 -16.00
C TRP A 15 3.34 -6.58 -16.24
N GLY A 16 4.65 -6.68 -16.43
CA GLY A 16 5.37 -7.95 -16.52
C GLY A 16 5.31 -8.62 -17.90
N ARG A 17 4.78 -7.91 -18.91
CA ARG A 17 4.85 -8.36 -20.31
C ARG A 17 6.30 -8.49 -20.77
N THR A 18 6.58 -9.57 -21.49
CA THR A 18 7.91 -9.85 -22.03
C THR A 18 7.83 -10.08 -23.54
N VAL A 19 8.94 -9.81 -24.20
CA VAL A 19 9.13 -10.13 -25.61
C VAL A 19 10.17 -11.22 -25.79
N LEU A 20 10.00 -11.99 -26.87
CA LEU A 20 11.01 -12.95 -27.31
C LEU A 20 12.27 -12.19 -27.72
N VAL A 21 13.42 -12.75 -27.36
CA VAL A 21 14.74 -12.24 -27.75
C VAL A 21 15.24 -13.11 -28.88
N GLU A 22 15.31 -12.57 -30.08
CA GLU A 22 15.75 -13.28 -31.28
C GLU A 22 17.03 -12.65 -31.84
N GLY A 23 17.95 -13.51 -32.28
CA GLY A 23 19.22 -13.12 -32.88
C GLY A 23 20.22 -12.45 -31.93
N ASP A 24 21.31 -11.98 -32.51
CA ASP A 24 22.42 -11.32 -31.82
C ASP A 24 22.60 -9.90 -32.38
N GLY A 25 22.66 -8.90 -31.52
CA GLY A 25 22.79 -7.49 -31.91
C GLY A 25 22.08 -6.50 -31.00
N GLU A 26 22.02 -5.23 -31.43
CA GLU A 26 21.43 -4.13 -30.67
C GLU A 26 19.95 -4.34 -30.37
N VAL A 27 19.18 -4.88 -31.33
CA VAL A 27 17.75 -5.17 -31.15
C VAL A 27 17.54 -6.24 -30.08
N ALA A 28 18.34 -7.30 -30.08
CA ALA A 28 18.30 -8.35 -29.05
C ALA A 28 18.71 -7.80 -27.68
N SER A 29 19.71 -6.92 -27.63
CA SER A 29 20.13 -6.22 -26.40
C SER A 29 19.02 -5.32 -25.84
N LEU A 30 18.31 -4.60 -26.72
CA LEU A 30 17.18 -3.75 -26.35
C LEU A 30 16.02 -4.59 -25.82
N ALA A 31 15.67 -5.70 -26.49
CA ALA A 31 14.63 -6.64 -26.03
C ALA A 31 14.94 -7.20 -24.64
N ARG A 32 16.20 -7.58 -24.37
CA ARG A 32 16.64 -8.00 -23.02
C ARG A 32 16.49 -6.88 -22.00
N SER A 33 16.84 -5.65 -22.37
CA SER A 33 16.76 -4.49 -21.48
C SER A 33 15.31 -4.11 -21.17
N PHE A 34 14.42 -4.19 -22.16
CA PHE A 34 12.98 -4.04 -21.99
C PHE A 34 12.42 -5.09 -21.03
N ASN A 35 12.73 -6.38 -21.24
CA ASN A 35 12.24 -7.44 -20.36
C ASN A 35 12.67 -7.22 -18.89
N ARG A 36 13.92 -6.78 -18.65
CA ARG A 36 14.39 -6.43 -17.30
C ARG A 36 13.64 -5.25 -16.71
N MET A 37 13.38 -4.21 -17.51
CA MET A 37 12.61 -3.04 -17.07
C MET A 37 11.17 -3.43 -16.73
N SER A 38 10.49 -4.16 -17.61
CA SER A 38 9.12 -4.64 -17.42
C SER A 38 8.97 -5.47 -16.15
N ALA A 39 9.91 -6.39 -15.90
CA ALA A 39 9.94 -7.17 -14.66
C ALA A 39 10.12 -6.30 -13.41
N ARG A 40 10.97 -5.27 -13.47
CA ARG A 40 11.16 -4.33 -12.34
C ARG A 40 9.92 -3.49 -12.06
N VAL A 41 9.26 -2.99 -13.10
CA VAL A 41 8.00 -2.25 -12.96
C VAL A 41 6.92 -3.14 -12.35
N ALA A 42 6.80 -4.39 -12.82
CA ALA A 42 5.85 -5.35 -12.26
C ALA A 42 6.11 -5.64 -10.79
N ALA A 43 7.37 -5.87 -10.41
CA ALA A 43 7.76 -6.11 -9.03
C ALA A 43 7.47 -4.89 -8.13
N ALA A 44 7.76 -3.68 -8.60
CA ALA A 44 7.45 -2.45 -7.87
C ALA A 44 5.94 -2.26 -7.68
N HIS A 45 5.15 -2.51 -8.72
CA HIS A 45 3.69 -2.43 -8.63
C HIS A 45 3.09 -3.48 -7.69
N ALA A 46 3.60 -4.72 -7.72
CA ALA A 46 3.17 -5.77 -6.81
C ALA A 46 3.47 -5.41 -5.34
N ALA A 47 4.68 -4.90 -5.06
CA ALA A 47 5.05 -4.45 -3.71
C ALA A 47 4.17 -3.27 -3.24
N GLN A 48 3.81 -2.35 -4.13
CA GLN A 48 2.86 -1.28 -3.82
C GLN A 48 1.47 -1.82 -3.44
N GLN A 49 0.95 -2.79 -4.20
CA GLN A 49 -0.35 -3.41 -3.92
C GLN A 49 -0.36 -4.14 -2.57
N GLU A 50 0.69 -4.92 -2.29
CA GLU A 50 0.88 -5.63 -1.03
C GLU A 50 0.91 -4.64 0.15
N PHE A 51 1.73 -3.59 0.04
CA PHE A 51 1.84 -2.57 1.07
C PHE A 51 0.51 -1.84 1.36
N VAL A 52 -0.27 -1.50 0.32
CA VAL A 52 -1.60 -0.89 0.51
C VAL A 52 -2.56 -1.87 1.20
N GLY A 53 -2.49 -3.16 0.86
CA GLY A 53 -3.23 -4.21 1.53
C GLY A 53 -2.89 -4.29 3.02
N ASP A 54 -1.60 -4.40 3.33
CA ASP A 54 -1.10 -4.52 4.70
C ASP A 54 -1.49 -3.32 5.55
N VAL A 55 -1.31 -2.09 5.03
CA VAL A 55 -1.73 -0.90 5.77
C VAL A 55 -3.23 -0.88 5.97
N SER A 56 -4.04 -1.25 4.97
CA SER A 56 -5.50 -1.30 5.12
C SER A 56 -5.93 -2.28 6.22
N HIS A 57 -5.25 -3.43 6.34
CA HIS A 57 -5.47 -4.37 7.44
C HIS A 57 -5.02 -3.79 8.79
N GLU A 58 -3.85 -3.18 8.84
CA GLU A 58 -3.30 -2.56 10.05
C GLU A 58 -4.07 -1.35 10.55
N LEU A 59 -4.82 -0.64 9.69
CA LEU A 59 -5.70 0.47 10.08
C LEU A 59 -7.04 0.00 10.66
N LYS A 60 -7.54 -1.19 10.28
CA LYS A 60 -8.85 -1.69 10.77
C LYS A 60 -8.86 -1.93 12.28
N THR A 61 -7.80 -2.53 12.81
CA THR A 61 -7.68 -2.83 14.25
C THR A 61 -7.70 -1.57 15.13
N PRO A 62 -6.80 -0.57 14.94
CA PRO A 62 -6.82 0.65 15.74
C PRO A 62 -8.12 1.43 15.58
N LEU A 63 -8.72 1.47 14.38
CA LEU A 63 -10.02 2.11 14.18
C LEU A 63 -11.14 1.41 14.95
N THR A 64 -11.13 0.07 14.99
CA THR A 64 -12.09 -0.72 15.77
C THR A 64 -11.93 -0.44 17.26
N ASN A 65 -10.69 -0.37 17.75
CA ASN A 65 -10.40 -0.03 19.15
C ASN A 65 -10.86 1.39 19.49
N ILE A 66 -10.55 2.39 18.66
CA ILE A 66 -11.02 3.77 18.85
C ILE A 66 -12.54 3.82 19.00
N ARG A 67 -13.26 3.16 18.09
CA ARG A 67 -14.73 3.13 18.13
C ARG A 67 -15.23 2.47 19.41
N MET A 68 -14.72 1.28 19.75
CA MET A 68 -15.12 0.55 20.95
C MET A 68 -14.90 1.36 22.24
N TYR A 69 -13.73 1.97 22.41
CA TYR A 69 -13.45 2.78 23.61
C TYR A 69 -14.22 4.10 23.63
N ALA A 70 -14.55 4.66 22.46
CA ALA A 70 -15.44 5.82 22.39
C ALA A 70 -16.87 5.46 22.80
N GLU A 71 -17.39 4.32 22.35
CA GLU A 71 -18.70 3.79 22.77
C GLU A 71 -18.74 3.54 24.30
N LEU A 72 -17.72 2.88 24.86
CA LEU A 72 -17.63 2.67 26.32
C LEU A 72 -17.49 3.97 27.12
N LEU A 73 -16.85 4.99 26.54
CA LEU A 73 -16.75 6.31 27.18
C LEU A 73 -18.09 7.04 27.17
N ASP A 74 -18.86 6.91 26.09
CA ASP A 74 -20.19 7.50 25.96
C ASP A 74 -21.14 6.92 27.02
N GLU A 75 -21.17 5.58 27.15
CA GLU A 75 -21.94 4.87 28.19
C GLU A 75 -21.51 5.28 29.61
N ALA A 76 -20.20 5.40 29.88
CA ALA A 76 -19.70 5.79 31.20
C ALA A 76 -20.04 7.23 31.60
N LEU A 77 -20.13 8.16 30.63
CA LEU A 77 -20.53 9.55 30.87
C LEU A 77 -22.03 9.64 31.22
N GLU A 78 -22.86 8.73 30.71
CA GLU A 78 -24.28 8.63 31.08
C GLU A 78 -24.46 8.10 32.51
N ASP A 79 -23.62 7.15 32.93
CA ASP A 79 -23.68 6.50 34.25
C ASP A 79 -22.88 7.24 35.36
N GLY A 80 -22.08 8.26 35.00
CA GLY A 80 -21.29 9.07 35.94
C GLY A 80 -19.99 8.40 36.43
N ASP A 81 -19.45 7.45 35.65
CA ASP A 81 -18.30 6.64 36.02
C ASP A 81 -16.94 7.31 35.70
N GLU A 82 -16.02 7.30 36.69
CA GLU A 82 -14.75 8.04 36.68
C GLU A 82 -13.67 7.37 35.77
N THR A 83 -13.98 6.20 35.20
CA THR A 83 -13.12 5.39 34.32
C THR A 83 -12.80 6.07 32.97
N SER A 84 -13.44 7.21 32.69
CA SER A 84 -13.31 8.02 31.47
C SER A 84 -11.86 8.32 31.04
N ARG A 85 -10.94 8.53 31.99
CA ARG A 85 -9.55 8.88 31.65
C ARG A 85 -8.80 7.73 30.95
N ALA A 86 -9.09 6.48 31.29
CA ALA A 86 -8.43 5.32 30.69
C ALA A 86 -8.88 5.12 29.23
N HIS A 87 -10.19 5.21 28.97
CA HIS A 87 -10.75 5.08 27.61
C HIS A 87 -10.24 6.19 26.68
N VAL A 88 -10.21 7.44 27.16
CA VAL A 88 -9.64 8.57 26.41
C VAL A 88 -8.17 8.32 26.05
N GLN A 89 -7.38 7.75 26.96
CA GLN A 89 -5.98 7.46 26.69
C GLN A 89 -5.81 6.45 25.55
N VAL A 90 -6.63 5.40 25.50
CA VAL A 90 -6.58 4.40 24.41
C VAL A 90 -6.98 5.02 23.07
N ILE A 91 -8.04 5.83 23.04
CA ILE A 91 -8.45 6.57 21.82
C ILE A 91 -7.30 7.42 21.28
N VAL A 92 -6.61 8.15 22.16
CA VAL A 92 -5.46 8.99 21.79
C VAL A 92 -4.32 8.14 21.23
N ASP A 93 -3.99 7.02 21.85
CA ASP A 93 -2.87 6.18 21.44
C ASP A 93 -3.13 5.48 20.09
N GLU A 94 -4.35 5.02 19.85
CA GLU A 94 -4.73 4.44 18.56
C GLU A 94 -4.83 5.50 17.45
N SER A 95 -5.30 6.72 17.76
CA SER A 95 -5.27 7.83 16.81
C SER A 95 -3.83 8.19 16.40
N ARG A 96 -2.88 8.12 17.34
CA ARG A 96 -1.45 8.28 17.04
C ARG A 96 -0.91 7.12 16.20
N ARG A 97 -1.36 5.88 16.43
CA ARG A 97 -0.99 4.71 15.61
C ARG A 97 -1.47 4.87 14.17
N LEU A 98 -2.74 5.23 13.96
CA LEU A 98 -3.30 5.52 12.64
C LEU A 98 -2.51 6.62 11.91
N SER A 99 -2.20 7.72 12.61
CA SER A 99 -1.45 8.84 12.03
C SER A 99 -0.06 8.42 11.52
N ARG A 100 0.63 7.54 12.27
CA ARG A 100 1.94 6.98 11.84
C ARG A 100 1.80 6.09 10.60
N LEU A 101 0.79 5.22 10.56
CA LEU A 101 0.53 4.36 9.39
C LEU A 101 0.20 5.17 8.14
N ILE A 102 -0.65 6.19 8.25
CA ILE A 102 -0.95 7.11 7.15
C ILE A 102 0.33 7.83 6.68
N GLY A 103 1.19 8.25 7.61
CA GLY A 103 2.50 8.81 7.30
C GLY A 103 3.38 7.87 6.48
N ASN A 104 3.39 6.57 6.80
CA ASN A 104 4.12 5.55 6.03
C ASN A 104 3.56 5.44 4.60
N VAL A 105 2.23 5.44 4.44
CA VAL A 105 1.59 5.40 3.11
C VAL A 105 1.96 6.59 2.26
N LEU A 106 1.86 7.80 2.82
CA LEU A 106 2.21 9.04 2.11
C LEU A 106 3.70 9.11 1.77
N THR A 107 4.55 8.47 2.56
CA THR A 107 5.99 8.40 2.28
C THR A 107 6.26 7.44 1.13
N PHE A 108 5.61 6.27 1.11
CA PHE A 108 5.71 5.30 0.04
C PHE A 108 5.17 5.85 -1.29
N ALA A 109 4.01 6.51 -1.28
CA ALA A 109 3.40 7.13 -2.46
C ALA A 109 4.23 8.28 -3.06
N ARG A 110 5.23 8.81 -2.34
CA ARG A 110 6.16 9.85 -2.84
C ARG A 110 7.46 9.28 -3.41
N GLN A 111 7.71 7.97 -3.23
CA GLN A 111 8.92 7.29 -3.69
C GLN A 111 8.71 6.45 -4.97
N GLY A 112 7.46 6.25 -5.38
CA GLY A 112 7.07 5.67 -6.67
C GLY A 112 6.58 6.73 -7.64
#